data_AF-G4TFX3-F1
#
_entry.id   AF-G4TFX3-F1
#
_cell.length_a   1.000
_cell.length_b   1.000
_cell.length_c   1.000
_cell.angle_alpha   90.00
_cell.angle_beta   90.00
_cell.angle_gamma   90.00
#
_symmetry.space_group_name_H-M   'P 1'
#
loop_
_entity.id
_entity.type
_entity.pdbx_description
1 polymer ?
#
loop_
_entity_poly.entity_id
_entity_poly.type
_entity_poly.pdbx_seq_one_letter_code
_entity_poly.pdbx_strand_id
1 'polypeptide(L)'
;MKVAVIGSGCSGLAATWALNEYSGHQVDLYEADATPGGHAHSVKFINPQNGKEVMVDTAFMVFTPSAYPNFTRLLRLLNVNVLDTSMSWSVTRNEGEFEWASHSVFTLFSQSANLFNSRLWRMLWDIMRFNASARRFIATCETSDTVNNMSIGDYLNLHGYSDTFRDDYLLPLTAAIWSTSPNVCANDYTMQSVLRYLHNHHMLQIFGKPVWRTIAGGRHVHHYVHQITSNLPPDALKLATRVSSVAPTIKDGKQALTVTTESGVSKVYDHVIMACQSYASRDILKKGGFITPEEERILGGFSWTKNEAVLHADESCMPRNRVAWSAWNYFTRNGPAGMNDDKVTVTCNA
;
A
#
# COMPACT_ATOMS: atom_id res chain seq x y z
N MET A 1 30.63 13.91 3.00
CA MET A 1 30.09 13.21 4.19
C MET A 1 29.66 11.81 3.79
N LYS A 2 29.70 10.89 4.74
CA LYS A 2 29.31 9.49 4.61
C LYS A 2 27.98 9.24 5.32
N VAL A 3 27.01 8.71 4.59
CA VAL A 3 25.63 8.52 5.05
C VAL A 3 25.27 7.03 4.98
N ALA A 4 24.74 6.48 6.07
CA ALA A 4 24.12 5.16 6.06
C ALA A 4 22.61 5.31 5.87
N VAL A 5 22.03 4.52 4.98
CA VAL A 5 20.57 4.40 4.81
C VAL A 5 20.18 2.99 5.25
N ILE A 6 19.28 2.88 6.23
CA ILE A 6 18.87 1.61 6.84
C ILE A 6 17.48 1.24 6.35
N GLY A 7 17.41 0.23 5.48
CA GLY A 7 16.21 -0.23 4.80
C GLY A 7 16.18 0.20 3.34
N SER A 8 15.93 -0.73 2.42
CA SER A 8 15.85 -0.49 0.97
C SER A 8 14.40 -0.49 0.44
N GLY A 9 13.44 -0.15 1.29
CA GLY A 9 12.08 0.18 0.86
C GLY A 9 12.02 1.44 -0.01
N CYS A 10 10.81 1.87 -0.38
CA CYS A 10 10.62 3.02 -1.27
C CYS A 10 11.30 4.32 -0.77
N SER A 11 11.23 4.61 0.53
CA SER A 11 11.88 5.77 1.15
C SER A 11 13.40 5.68 1.12
N GLY A 12 13.95 4.51 1.45
CA GLY A 12 15.39 4.26 1.47
C GLY A 12 16.01 4.30 0.07
N LEU A 13 15.34 3.72 -0.92
CA LEU A 13 15.75 3.81 -2.33
C LEU A 13 15.71 5.26 -2.84
N ALA A 14 14.65 6.01 -2.52
CA ALA A 14 14.55 7.41 -2.93
C ALA A 14 15.65 8.28 -2.29
N ALA A 15 15.90 8.10 -0.99
CA ALA A 15 16.98 8.81 -0.29
C ALA A 15 18.35 8.43 -0.86
N THR A 16 18.59 7.14 -1.09
CA THR A 16 19.84 6.63 -1.67
C THR A 16 20.07 7.18 -3.07
N TRP A 17 19.05 7.12 -3.94
CA TRP A 17 19.10 7.68 -5.29
C TRP A 17 19.41 9.18 -5.28
N ALA A 18 18.70 9.96 -4.46
CA ALA A 18 18.91 11.41 -4.40
C ALA A 18 20.33 11.77 -3.92
N LEU A 19 20.83 11.06 -2.89
CA LEU A 19 22.18 11.28 -2.37
C LEU A 19 23.27 10.79 -3.34
N ASN A 20 23.09 9.64 -4.00
CA ASN A 20 24.08 9.08 -4.91
C ASN A 20 24.20 9.89 -6.21
N GLU A 21 23.07 10.25 -6.81
CA GLU A 21 23.05 10.84 -8.16
C GLU A 21 23.19 12.37 -8.16
N TYR A 22 22.73 13.05 -7.09
CA TYR A 22 22.62 14.51 -7.07
C TYR A 22 23.39 15.18 -5.92
N SER A 23 24.32 14.47 -5.30
CA SER A 23 25.17 15.05 -4.25
C SER A 23 26.60 14.49 -4.28
N GLY A 24 27.51 15.09 -3.49
CA GLY A 24 28.86 14.58 -3.27
C GLY A 24 28.98 13.63 -2.06
N HIS A 25 27.87 13.08 -1.58
CA HIS A 25 27.85 12.21 -0.40
C HIS A 25 28.21 10.75 -0.77
N GLN A 26 28.93 10.08 0.13
CA GLN A 26 29.14 8.64 0.04
C GLN A 26 27.99 7.95 0.76
N VAL A 27 27.25 7.07 0.07
CA VAL A 27 26.06 6.41 0.62
C VAL A 27 26.32 4.92 0.75
N ASP A 28 26.01 4.37 1.92
CA ASP A 28 25.94 2.93 2.15
C ASP A 28 24.49 2.55 2.44
N LEU A 29 23.88 1.70 1.60
CA LEU A 29 22.51 1.21 1.76
C LEU A 29 22.52 -0.17 2.40
N TYR A 30 21.86 -0.31 3.56
CA TYR A 30 21.71 -1.56 4.28
C TYR A 30 20.31 -2.14 4.08
N GLU A 31 20.24 -3.40 3.70
CA GLU A 31 19.01 -4.18 3.59
C GLU A 31 19.13 -5.47 4.40
N ALA A 32 18.12 -5.76 5.20
CA ALA A 32 18.06 -6.97 6.02
C ALA A 32 17.79 -8.21 5.17
N ASP A 33 17.02 -8.08 4.09
CA ASP A 33 16.71 -9.18 3.18
C ASP A 33 17.77 -9.38 2.08
N ALA A 34 17.72 -10.53 1.42
CA ALA A 34 18.63 -10.87 0.32
C ALA A 34 18.33 -10.07 -0.97
N THR A 35 17.19 -9.37 -1.04
CA THR A 35 16.73 -8.62 -2.20
C THR A 35 16.32 -7.21 -1.80
N PRO A 36 16.72 -6.16 -2.54
CA PRO A 36 16.30 -4.80 -2.26
C PRO A 36 14.85 -4.55 -2.71
N GLY A 37 14.19 -3.55 -2.11
CA GLY A 37 12.86 -3.06 -2.52
C GLY A 37 11.78 -3.12 -1.44
N GLY A 38 11.89 -4.03 -0.48
CA GLY A 38 10.84 -4.25 0.53
C GLY A 38 9.51 -4.63 -0.14
N HIS A 39 8.45 -3.84 0.06
CA HIS A 39 7.15 -4.07 -0.61
C HIS A 39 7.17 -3.87 -2.14
N ALA A 40 8.27 -3.37 -2.69
CA ALA A 40 8.50 -3.36 -4.12
C ALA A 40 9.00 -4.74 -4.58
N HIS A 41 8.12 -5.74 -4.53
CA HIS A 41 8.46 -7.16 -4.61
C HIS A 41 7.74 -7.87 -5.75
N SER A 42 8.50 -8.66 -6.50
CA SER A 42 8.00 -9.41 -7.66
C SER A 42 8.55 -10.81 -7.67
N VAL A 43 7.68 -11.78 -7.94
CA VAL A 43 8.02 -13.20 -7.94
C VAL A 43 7.88 -13.80 -9.32
N LYS A 44 8.76 -14.76 -9.64
CA LYS A 44 8.68 -15.54 -10.86
C LYS A 44 7.56 -16.56 -10.76
N PHE A 45 6.62 -16.52 -11.69
CA PHE A 45 5.50 -17.43 -11.79
C PHE A 45 5.57 -18.22 -13.10
N ILE A 46 5.41 -19.54 -13.00
CA ILE A 46 5.29 -20.41 -14.16
C ILE A 46 3.85 -20.89 -14.20
N ASN A 47 3.13 -20.49 -15.23
CA ASN A 47 1.73 -20.87 -15.38
C ASN A 47 1.61 -22.39 -15.56
N PRO A 48 0.89 -23.11 -14.67
CA PRO A 48 0.83 -24.57 -14.71
C PRO A 48 0.05 -25.11 -15.92
N GLN A 49 -0.80 -24.30 -16.56
CA GLN A 49 -1.62 -24.71 -17.71
C GLN A 49 -0.86 -24.64 -19.04
N ASN A 50 0.02 -23.66 -19.21
CA ASN A 50 0.71 -23.41 -20.50
C ASN A 50 2.24 -23.31 -20.39
N GLY A 51 2.81 -23.43 -19.19
CA GLY A 51 4.26 -23.35 -18.94
C GLY A 51 4.87 -21.96 -19.14
N LYS A 52 4.08 -20.93 -19.42
CA LYS A 52 4.58 -19.58 -19.66
C LYS A 52 5.08 -18.96 -18.35
N GLU A 53 6.28 -18.43 -18.41
CA GLU A 53 6.89 -17.68 -17.32
C GLU A 53 6.49 -16.21 -17.36
N VAL A 54 6.10 -15.67 -16.21
CA VAL A 54 5.80 -14.24 -16.00
C VAL A 54 6.34 -13.80 -14.64
N MET A 55 6.65 -12.52 -14.49
CA MET A 55 6.90 -11.93 -13.17
C MET A 55 5.60 -11.32 -12.65
N VAL A 56 5.26 -11.60 -11.40
CA VAL A 56 4.03 -11.11 -10.75
C VAL A 56 4.41 -10.24 -9.57
N ASP A 57 3.91 -9.01 -9.54
CA ASP A 57 4.05 -8.10 -8.40
C ASP A 57 3.11 -8.52 -7.28
N THR A 58 3.61 -8.66 -6.06
CA THR A 58 2.82 -9.22 -4.94
C THR A 58 2.36 -8.18 -3.92
N ALA A 59 2.80 -6.93 -4.04
CA ALA A 59 2.45 -5.87 -3.08
C ALA A 59 2.20 -4.53 -3.80
N PHE A 60 3.25 -3.80 -4.19
CA PHE A 60 3.08 -2.58 -4.98
C PHE A 60 2.88 -2.90 -6.47
N MET A 61 1.66 -2.80 -6.98
CA MET A 61 1.32 -3.22 -8.35
C MET A 61 1.00 -2.07 -9.30
N VAL A 62 0.35 -1.01 -8.79
CA VAL A 62 -0.23 0.06 -9.62
C VAL A 62 -0.11 1.42 -8.97
N PHE A 63 -0.15 2.47 -9.79
CA PHE A 63 -0.17 3.85 -9.34
C PHE A 63 -0.95 4.73 -10.31
N THR A 64 -1.32 5.93 -9.86
CA THR A 64 -1.99 6.93 -10.69
C THR A 64 -1.07 8.14 -10.86
N PRO A 65 -0.71 8.60 -12.06
CA PRO A 65 0.24 9.70 -12.22
C PRO A 65 -0.11 10.99 -11.47
N SER A 66 -1.40 11.30 -11.32
CA SER A 66 -1.88 12.47 -10.56
C SER A 66 -1.66 12.35 -9.05
N ALA A 67 -1.85 11.15 -8.48
CA ALA A 67 -1.63 10.89 -7.05
C ALA A 67 -0.14 10.66 -6.72
N TYR A 68 0.69 10.33 -7.72
CA TYR A 68 2.09 9.97 -7.57
C TYR A 68 3.02 10.83 -8.45
N PRO A 69 2.99 12.18 -8.34
CA PRO A 69 3.76 13.05 -9.23
C PRO A 69 5.27 12.84 -9.10
N ASN A 70 5.77 12.67 -7.86
CA ASN A 70 7.19 12.45 -7.59
C ASN A 70 7.67 11.09 -8.12
N PHE A 71 6.92 10.03 -7.86
CA PHE A 71 7.27 8.69 -8.36
C PHE A 71 7.20 8.63 -9.89
N THR A 72 6.17 9.24 -10.50
CA THR A 72 6.07 9.34 -11.96
C THR A 72 7.29 10.06 -12.55
N ARG A 73 7.74 11.15 -11.92
CA ARG A 73 8.95 11.86 -12.35
C ARG A 73 10.20 11.01 -12.17
N LEU A 74 10.33 10.30 -11.04
CA LEU A 74 11.43 9.37 -10.79
C LEU A 74 11.52 8.29 -11.87
N LEU A 75 10.41 7.63 -12.20
CA LEU A 75 10.38 6.61 -13.25
C LEU A 75 10.84 7.16 -14.61
N ARG A 76 10.46 8.40 -14.96
CA ARG A 76 10.96 9.07 -16.18
C ARG A 76 12.46 9.32 -16.13
N LEU A 77 13.00 9.78 -15.00
CA LEU A 77 14.44 10.01 -14.84
C LEU A 77 15.24 8.70 -14.94
N LEU A 78 14.66 7.59 -14.47
CA LEU A 78 15.25 6.25 -14.55
C LEU A 78 14.98 5.55 -15.90
N ASN A 79 14.31 6.20 -16.85
CA ASN A 79 13.87 5.62 -18.12
C ASN A 79 13.07 4.30 -17.96
N VAL A 80 12.25 4.22 -16.91
CA VAL A 80 11.40 3.06 -16.63
C VAL A 80 10.06 3.22 -17.36
N ASN A 81 9.79 2.29 -18.27
CA ASN A 81 8.54 2.24 -19.02
C ASN A 81 7.36 1.89 -18.12
N VAL A 82 6.18 2.44 -18.44
CA VAL A 82 4.93 2.20 -17.71
C VAL A 82 3.83 1.83 -18.70
N LEU A 83 2.95 0.90 -18.30
CA LEU A 83 1.81 0.44 -19.07
C LEU A 83 0.52 0.99 -18.48
N ASP A 84 -0.47 1.21 -19.34
CA ASP A 84 -1.85 1.39 -18.89
C ASP A 84 -2.39 0.08 -18.32
N THR A 85 -3.09 0.18 -17.19
CA THR A 85 -3.75 -0.95 -16.54
C THR A 85 -5.11 -0.51 -15.98
N SER A 86 -5.97 -1.48 -15.69
CA SER A 86 -7.27 -1.25 -15.07
C SER A 86 -7.26 -1.71 -13.61
N MET A 87 -7.76 -0.88 -12.72
CA MET A 87 -8.13 -1.26 -11.35
C MET A 87 -9.63 -1.55 -11.30
N SER A 88 -10.05 -2.59 -12.04
CA SER A 88 -11.39 -3.15 -11.88
C SER A 88 -11.62 -3.51 -10.42
N TRP A 89 -12.85 -3.36 -9.94
CA TRP A 89 -13.21 -3.82 -8.61
C TRP A 89 -14.51 -4.61 -8.64
N SER A 90 -14.53 -5.77 -7.99
CA SER A 90 -15.71 -6.58 -7.73
C SER A 90 -15.84 -6.98 -6.27
N VAL A 91 -17.08 -7.24 -5.85
CA VAL A 91 -17.40 -7.79 -4.54
C VAL A 91 -18.23 -9.06 -4.77
N THR A 92 -17.83 -10.15 -4.12
CA THR A 92 -18.58 -11.40 -4.04
C THR A 92 -18.81 -11.76 -2.58
N ARG A 93 -20.09 -12.00 -2.25
CA ARG A 93 -20.54 -12.32 -0.90
C ARG A 93 -21.11 -13.74 -0.87
N ASN A 94 -20.81 -14.46 0.22
CA ASN A 94 -21.32 -15.81 0.52
C ASN A 94 -21.16 -16.77 -0.65
N GLU A 95 -19.96 -16.83 -1.23
CA GLU A 95 -19.67 -17.68 -2.38
C GLU A 95 -20.60 -17.39 -3.59
N GLY A 96 -20.86 -16.12 -3.88
CA GLY A 96 -21.60 -15.70 -5.07
C GLY A 96 -23.11 -15.61 -4.92
N GLU A 97 -23.66 -15.65 -3.70
CA GLU A 97 -25.07 -15.27 -3.45
C GLU A 97 -25.35 -13.84 -3.90
N PHE A 98 -24.38 -12.95 -3.73
CA PHE A 98 -24.43 -11.59 -4.22
C PHE A 98 -23.10 -11.20 -4.84
N GLU A 99 -23.14 -10.80 -6.11
CA GLU A 99 -21.96 -10.34 -6.85
C GLU A 99 -22.26 -9.06 -7.62
N TRP A 100 -21.31 -8.12 -7.61
CA TRP A 100 -21.36 -6.94 -8.47
C TRP A 100 -19.94 -6.45 -8.78
N ALA A 101 -19.77 -5.78 -9.93
CA ALA A 101 -18.50 -5.21 -10.33
C ALA A 101 -18.66 -3.81 -10.91
N SER A 102 -17.68 -2.94 -10.62
CA SER A 102 -17.73 -1.50 -10.86
C SER A 102 -17.29 -1.06 -12.26
N HIS A 103 -17.01 -2.00 -13.17
CA HIS A 103 -16.35 -1.71 -14.44
C HIS A 103 -17.25 -1.15 -15.55
N SER A 104 -18.52 -1.53 -15.54
CA SER A 104 -19.53 -1.10 -16.50
C SER A 104 -20.94 -1.29 -15.93
N VAL A 105 -21.94 -0.70 -16.58
CA VAL A 105 -23.36 -0.95 -16.23
C VAL A 105 -23.74 -2.43 -16.38
N PHE A 106 -23.14 -3.16 -17.33
CA PHE A 106 -23.38 -4.59 -17.51
C PHE A 106 -22.76 -5.43 -16.39
N THR A 107 -21.62 -5.00 -15.84
CA THR A 107 -20.95 -5.71 -14.73
C THR A 107 -21.55 -5.34 -13.37
N LEU A 108 -22.19 -4.16 -13.26
CA LEU A 108 -23.00 -3.78 -12.09
C LEU A 108 -24.21 -4.70 -11.93
N PHE A 109 -24.80 -5.13 -13.06
CA PHE A 109 -25.87 -6.13 -13.12
C PHE A 109 -25.32 -7.47 -13.61
N SER A 110 -24.14 -7.88 -13.12
CA SER A 110 -23.54 -9.20 -13.43
C SER A 110 -24.54 -10.33 -13.18
N GLN A 111 -25.41 -10.18 -12.18
CA GLN A 111 -26.59 -11.00 -11.97
C GLN A 111 -27.84 -10.22 -12.42
N SER A 112 -28.63 -10.76 -13.35
CA SER A 112 -29.84 -10.10 -13.86
C SER A 112 -30.89 -9.85 -12.76
N ALA A 113 -30.94 -10.71 -11.73
CA ALA A 113 -31.77 -10.52 -10.54
C ALA A 113 -31.48 -9.21 -9.80
N ASN A 114 -30.26 -8.67 -9.91
CA ASN A 114 -29.87 -7.42 -9.26
C ASN A 114 -30.60 -6.20 -9.83
N LEU A 115 -31.17 -6.28 -11.04
CA LEU A 115 -32.02 -5.21 -11.59
C LEU A 115 -33.25 -4.94 -10.73
N PHE A 116 -33.78 -5.96 -10.07
CA PHE A 116 -34.96 -5.87 -9.20
C PHE A 116 -34.60 -5.77 -7.71
N ASN A 117 -33.32 -5.74 -7.38
CA ASN A 117 -32.85 -5.71 -6.00
C ASN A 117 -32.84 -4.26 -5.47
N SER A 118 -33.84 -3.92 -4.66
CA SER A 118 -33.95 -2.60 -4.04
C SER A 118 -32.74 -2.21 -3.17
N ARG A 119 -32.04 -3.19 -2.59
CA ARG A 119 -30.82 -2.97 -1.82
C ARG A 119 -29.68 -2.46 -2.70
N LEU A 120 -29.53 -3.00 -3.92
CA LEU A 120 -28.50 -2.54 -4.86
C LEU A 120 -28.78 -1.09 -5.29
N TRP A 121 -30.03 -0.76 -5.62
CA TRP A 121 -30.39 0.60 -5.99
C TRP A 121 -30.17 1.61 -4.86
N ARG A 122 -30.49 1.23 -3.61
CA ARG A 122 -30.20 2.06 -2.43
C ARG A 122 -28.69 2.26 -2.25
N MET A 123 -27.88 1.21 -2.43
CA MET A 123 -26.42 1.31 -2.41
C MET A 123 -25.90 2.27 -3.49
N LEU A 124 -26.36 2.15 -4.73
CA LEU A 124 -25.95 3.03 -5.83
C LEU A 124 -26.31 4.50 -5.57
N TRP A 125 -27.51 4.76 -5.04
CA TRP A 125 -27.90 6.10 -4.61
C TRP A 125 -26.97 6.64 -3.53
N ASP A 126 -26.67 5.83 -2.51
CA ASP A 126 -25.79 6.21 -1.42
C ASP A 126 -24.34 6.45 -1.90
N ILE A 127 -23.83 5.70 -2.89
CA ILE A 127 -22.54 5.97 -3.55
C ILE A 127 -22.53 7.36 -4.20
N MET A 128 -23.58 7.69 -4.96
CA MET A 128 -23.70 8.99 -5.63
C MET A 128 -23.77 10.12 -4.62
N ARG A 129 -24.61 9.96 -3.58
CA ARG A 129 -24.75 10.90 -2.47
C ARG A 129 -23.43 11.07 -1.72
N PHE A 130 -22.73 9.97 -1.43
CA PHE A 130 -21.44 9.99 -0.75
C PHE A 130 -20.39 10.73 -1.55
N ASN A 131 -20.26 10.43 -2.85
CA ASN A 131 -19.29 11.10 -3.73
C ASN A 131 -19.53 12.62 -3.82
N ALA A 132 -20.80 13.06 -3.86
CA ALA A 132 -21.14 14.48 -3.85
C ALA A 132 -20.81 15.15 -2.50
N SER A 133 -21.22 14.53 -1.39
CA SER A 133 -20.96 15.02 -0.03
C SER A 133 -19.47 15.08 0.29
N ALA A 134 -18.72 14.05 -0.08
CA ALA A 134 -17.27 13.94 0.13
C ALA A 134 -16.50 15.08 -0.53
N ARG A 135 -16.83 15.41 -1.79
CA ARG A 135 -16.19 16.52 -2.49
C ARG A 135 -16.52 17.86 -1.87
N ARG A 136 -17.76 18.06 -1.42
CA ARG A 136 -18.16 19.27 -0.70
C ARG A 136 -17.36 19.40 0.60
N PHE A 137 -17.25 18.31 1.37
CA PHE A 137 -16.48 18.27 2.61
C PHE A 137 -15.01 18.66 2.41
N ILE A 138 -14.36 18.13 1.36
CA ILE A 138 -12.98 18.47 1.04
C ILE A 138 -12.84 19.91 0.57
N ALA A 139 -13.79 20.41 -0.24
CA ALA A 139 -13.76 21.77 -0.76
C ALA A 139 -14.01 22.83 0.32
N THR A 140 -14.80 22.52 1.34
CA THR A 140 -15.14 23.51 2.37
C THR A 140 -14.03 23.67 3.40
N CYS A 141 -13.11 22.71 3.59
CA CYS A 141 -12.00 22.74 4.58
C CYS A 141 -12.37 23.18 6.02
N GLU A 142 -13.64 23.45 6.28
CA GLU A 142 -14.21 23.95 7.51
C GLU A 142 -15.07 22.82 8.05
N THR A 143 -14.56 22.11 9.03
CA THR A 143 -15.37 21.65 10.16
C THR A 143 -14.43 21.20 11.27
N SER A 144 -14.74 21.68 12.48
CA SER A 144 -14.32 21.23 13.81
C SER A 144 -13.55 19.90 13.88
N ASP A 145 -12.51 19.84 14.71
CA ASP A 145 -11.72 18.63 15.04
C ASP A 145 -12.59 17.39 15.33
N THR A 146 -13.84 17.58 15.75
CA THR A 146 -14.83 16.53 15.98
C THR A 146 -15.25 15.75 14.74
N VAL A 147 -15.32 16.34 13.54
CA VAL A 147 -15.66 15.59 12.31
C VAL A 147 -14.40 14.98 11.67
N ASN A 148 -13.24 15.64 11.81
CA ASN A 148 -11.99 15.16 11.23
C ASN A 148 -11.51 13.84 11.86
N ASN A 149 -11.79 13.63 13.14
CA ASN A 149 -11.39 12.43 13.89
C ASN A 149 -12.50 11.38 14.04
N MET A 150 -13.64 11.56 13.37
CA MET A 150 -14.75 10.61 13.42
C MET A 150 -14.39 9.31 12.70
N SER A 151 -14.80 8.17 13.27
CA SER A 151 -14.68 6.86 12.64
C SER A 151 -15.55 6.79 11.37
N ILE A 152 -15.26 5.84 10.47
CA ILE A 152 -16.12 5.60 9.30
C ILE A 152 -17.52 5.20 9.77
N GLY A 153 -17.63 4.30 10.76
CA GLY A 153 -18.91 3.80 11.28
C GLY A 153 -19.80 4.93 11.81
N ASP A 154 -19.24 5.80 12.65
CA ASP A 154 -19.99 6.93 13.24
C ASP A 154 -20.45 7.92 12.17
N TYR A 155 -19.59 8.21 11.19
CA TYR A 155 -19.93 9.10 10.08
C TYR A 155 -21.11 8.54 9.27
N LEU A 156 -21.09 7.24 8.97
CA LEU A 156 -22.15 6.60 8.20
C LEU A 156 -23.48 6.62 8.94
N ASN A 157 -23.45 6.32 10.24
CA ASN A 157 -24.63 6.33 11.10
C ASN A 157 -25.22 7.75 11.22
N LEU A 158 -24.36 8.74 11.48
CA LEU A 158 -24.77 10.15 11.62
C LEU A 158 -25.46 10.69 10.36
N HIS A 159 -24.97 10.32 9.18
CA HIS A 159 -25.48 10.80 7.90
C HIS A 159 -26.55 9.90 7.25
N GLY A 160 -26.96 8.81 7.93
CA GLY A 160 -28.06 7.94 7.52
C GLY A 160 -27.79 7.14 6.25
N TYR A 161 -26.53 6.70 6.05
CA TYR A 161 -26.19 5.79 4.95
C TYR A 161 -26.72 4.37 5.22
N SER A 162 -27.08 3.65 4.17
CA SER A 162 -27.60 2.28 4.30
C SER A 162 -26.53 1.27 4.72
N ASP A 163 -26.96 0.19 5.42
CA ASP A 163 -26.08 -0.94 5.72
C ASP A 163 -25.49 -1.56 4.46
N THR A 164 -26.25 -1.59 3.36
CA THR A 164 -25.76 -2.11 2.07
C THR A 164 -24.64 -1.24 1.50
N PHE A 165 -24.72 0.09 1.64
CA PHE A 165 -23.60 0.97 1.26
C PHE A 165 -22.37 0.74 2.14
N ARG A 166 -22.58 0.59 3.46
CA ARG A 166 -21.49 0.31 4.40
C ARG A 166 -20.82 -1.03 4.08
N ASP A 167 -21.59 -2.11 4.06
CA ASP A 167 -21.11 -3.48 4.13
C ASP A 167 -20.80 -4.07 2.75
N ASP A 168 -21.45 -3.60 1.67
CA ASP A 168 -21.27 -4.13 0.30
C ASP A 168 -20.42 -3.21 -0.61
N TYR A 169 -20.10 -1.99 -0.17
CA TYR A 169 -19.28 -1.05 -0.95
C TYR A 169 -18.15 -0.42 -0.14
N LEU A 170 -18.47 0.43 0.85
CA LEU A 170 -17.45 1.30 1.43
C LEU A 170 -16.43 0.51 2.26
N LEU A 171 -16.89 -0.32 3.20
CA LEU A 171 -15.98 -1.13 4.02
C LEU A 171 -15.19 -2.15 3.19
N PRO A 172 -15.79 -2.89 2.23
CA PRO A 172 -15.01 -3.73 1.32
C PRO A 172 -13.93 -2.97 0.55
N LEU A 173 -14.26 -1.78 0.03
CA LEU A 173 -13.32 -0.95 -0.71
C LEU A 173 -12.16 -0.48 0.17
N THR A 174 -12.45 0.03 1.36
CA THR A 174 -11.42 0.49 2.30
C THR A 174 -10.57 -0.67 2.81
N ALA A 175 -11.20 -1.77 3.23
CA ALA A 175 -10.53 -2.98 3.68
C ALA A 175 -9.52 -3.52 2.65
N ALA A 176 -9.88 -3.47 1.36
CA ALA A 176 -9.00 -3.88 0.28
C ALA A 176 -7.82 -2.94 0.05
N ILE A 177 -8.07 -1.62 0.05
CA ILE A 177 -7.03 -0.59 -0.11
C ILE A 177 -5.96 -0.71 0.98
N TRP A 178 -6.39 -0.88 2.23
CA TRP A 178 -5.50 -0.92 3.39
C TRP A 178 -5.11 -2.33 3.82
N SER A 179 -5.60 -3.37 3.12
CA SER A 179 -5.37 -4.78 3.45
C SER A 179 -5.57 -5.02 4.95
N THR A 180 -6.77 -4.71 5.43
CA THR A 180 -7.15 -4.84 6.84
C THR A 180 -8.60 -5.28 6.95
N SER A 181 -9.02 -5.75 8.13
CA SER A 181 -10.40 -6.17 8.33
C SER A 181 -11.38 -4.99 8.20
N PRO A 182 -12.59 -5.22 7.68
CA PRO A 182 -13.65 -4.21 7.61
C PRO A 182 -13.95 -3.55 8.96
N ASN A 183 -13.90 -4.31 10.05
CA ASN A 183 -14.16 -3.81 11.40
C ASN A 183 -13.07 -2.84 11.86
N VAL A 184 -11.80 -3.18 11.63
CA VAL A 184 -10.68 -2.26 11.92
C VAL A 184 -10.80 -1.01 11.07
N CYS A 185 -11.11 -1.14 9.76
CA CYS A 185 -11.40 0.02 8.92
C CYS A 185 -12.56 0.87 9.46
N ALA A 186 -13.66 0.25 9.87
CA ALA A 186 -14.86 0.96 10.32
C ALA A 186 -14.61 1.80 11.58
N ASN A 187 -13.84 1.24 12.52
CA ASN A 187 -13.69 1.79 13.87
C ASN A 187 -12.41 2.62 14.05
N ASP A 188 -11.29 2.20 13.46
CA ASP A 188 -9.97 2.77 13.78
C ASP A 188 -9.51 3.82 12.76
N TYR A 189 -10.08 3.81 11.55
CA TYR A 189 -9.71 4.77 10.51
C TYR A 189 -10.59 6.00 10.56
N THR A 190 -9.96 7.18 10.46
CA THR A 190 -10.70 8.44 10.40
C THR A 190 -11.33 8.65 9.04
N MET A 191 -12.56 9.16 9.03
CA MET A 191 -13.28 9.46 7.80
C MET A 191 -12.50 10.45 6.92
N GLN A 192 -11.79 11.41 7.52
CA GLN A 192 -10.94 12.36 6.79
C GLN A 192 -9.84 11.67 5.99
N SER A 193 -9.18 10.65 6.56
CA SER A 193 -8.12 9.91 5.87
C SER A 193 -8.67 9.16 4.67
N VAL A 194 -9.83 8.54 4.82
CA VAL A 194 -10.54 7.84 3.74
C VAL A 194 -10.94 8.80 2.64
N LEU A 195 -11.59 9.92 2.98
CA LEU A 195 -12.04 10.92 2.00
C LEU A 195 -10.88 11.50 1.20
N ARG A 196 -9.79 11.86 1.89
CA ARG A 196 -8.58 12.39 1.25
C ARG A 196 -7.94 11.35 0.32
N TYR A 197 -7.88 10.09 0.73
CA TYR A 197 -7.41 9.01 -0.14
C TYR A 197 -8.28 8.88 -1.40
N LEU A 198 -9.59 8.70 -1.22
CA LEU A 198 -10.52 8.53 -2.35
C LEU A 198 -10.51 9.75 -3.29
N HIS A 199 -10.31 10.96 -2.75
CA HIS A 199 -10.18 12.17 -3.54
C HIS A 199 -8.87 12.21 -4.34
N ASN A 200 -7.73 11.98 -3.69
CA ASN A 200 -6.41 12.05 -4.33
C ASN A 200 -6.27 11.01 -5.45
N HIS A 201 -6.91 9.84 -5.27
CA HIS A 201 -6.94 8.77 -6.28
C HIS A 201 -8.11 8.90 -7.26
N HIS A 202 -8.86 10.01 -7.24
CA HIS A 202 -10.01 10.27 -8.11
C HIS A 202 -11.10 9.18 -8.08
N MET A 203 -11.21 8.46 -6.96
CA MET A 203 -12.20 7.40 -6.74
C MET A 203 -13.59 7.95 -6.39
N LEU A 204 -13.68 9.24 -6.03
CA LEU A 204 -14.95 9.96 -5.85
C LEU A 204 -15.57 10.45 -7.18
N GLN A 205 -14.94 10.14 -8.33
CA GLN A 205 -15.40 10.58 -9.65
C GLN A 205 -16.13 9.48 -10.41
N ILE A 206 -17.20 9.85 -11.11
CA ILE A 206 -17.97 8.93 -11.96
C ILE A 206 -17.36 8.93 -13.37
N PHE A 207 -17.05 10.12 -13.87
CA PHE A 207 -16.44 10.35 -15.19
C PHE A 207 -15.05 10.94 -15.03
N GLY A 208 -14.20 10.77 -16.06
CA GLY A 208 -12.86 11.39 -16.09
C GLY A 208 -11.86 10.75 -15.14
N LYS A 209 -12.09 9.49 -14.71
CA LYS A 209 -11.15 8.77 -13.88
C LYS A 209 -9.79 8.68 -14.59
N PRO A 210 -8.67 8.97 -13.89
CA PRO A 210 -7.34 8.81 -14.46
C PRO A 210 -7.07 7.33 -14.73
N VAL A 211 -6.29 7.08 -15.78
CA VAL A 211 -5.85 5.72 -16.11
C VAL A 211 -4.81 5.27 -15.09
N TRP A 212 -5.00 4.08 -14.55
CA TRP A 212 -4.02 3.46 -13.67
C TRP A 212 -2.83 2.98 -14.49
N ARG A 213 -1.65 3.07 -13.91
CA ARG A 213 -0.40 2.66 -14.53
C ARG A 213 0.25 1.56 -13.73
N THR A 214 0.91 0.65 -14.41
CA THR A 214 1.85 -0.31 -13.82
C THR A 214 3.20 -0.17 -14.51
N ILE A 215 4.27 -0.68 -13.92
CA ILE A 215 5.60 -0.67 -14.53
C ILE A 215 5.61 -1.69 -15.68
N ALA A 216 6.28 -1.41 -16.80
CA ALA A 216 6.32 -2.30 -17.96
C ALA A 216 7.45 -3.34 -17.87
N GLY A 217 7.19 -4.53 -18.42
CA GLY A 217 8.19 -5.56 -18.70
C GLY A 217 8.29 -6.64 -17.63
N GLY A 218 8.60 -7.88 -18.06
CA GLY A 218 8.66 -9.10 -17.22
C GLY A 218 9.77 -9.12 -16.15
N ARG A 219 10.12 -7.98 -15.57
CA ARG A 219 10.91 -7.73 -14.35
C ARG A 219 10.24 -6.58 -13.56
N HIS A 220 8.90 -6.63 -13.48
CA HIS A 220 8.05 -5.61 -12.87
C HIS A 220 8.56 -5.21 -11.47
N VAL A 221 8.32 -3.94 -11.09
CA VAL A 221 8.79 -3.21 -9.88
C VAL A 221 10.30 -3.24 -9.60
N HIS A 222 10.95 -4.40 -9.61
CA HIS A 222 12.39 -4.60 -9.53
C HIS A 222 13.18 -3.80 -10.57
N HIS A 223 12.60 -3.40 -11.71
CA HIS A 223 13.32 -2.63 -12.71
C HIS A 223 13.81 -1.27 -12.15
N TYR A 224 12.96 -0.46 -11.53
CA TYR A 224 13.43 0.83 -10.99
C TYR A 224 14.33 0.62 -9.76
N VAL A 225 14.06 -0.41 -8.95
CA VAL A 225 14.91 -0.79 -7.82
C VAL A 225 16.31 -1.11 -8.32
N HIS A 226 16.42 -1.95 -9.35
CA HIS A 226 17.66 -2.31 -10.00
C HIS A 226 18.37 -1.11 -10.60
N GLN A 227 17.67 -0.20 -11.31
CA GLN A 227 18.28 1.01 -11.86
C GLN A 227 18.92 1.88 -10.76
N ILE A 228 18.25 2.00 -9.61
CA ILE A 228 18.80 2.74 -8.46
C ILE A 228 20.01 2.01 -7.87
N THR A 229 19.90 0.70 -7.65
CA THR A 229 20.94 -0.06 -6.95
C THR A 229 22.15 -0.38 -7.81
N SER A 230 22.00 -0.52 -9.14
CA SER A 230 23.11 -0.80 -10.05
C SER A 230 24.06 0.37 -10.24
N ASN A 231 23.60 1.60 -9.96
CA ASN A 231 24.42 2.80 -10.02
C ASN A 231 25.25 3.02 -8.75
N LEU A 232 25.02 2.21 -7.72
CA LEU A 232 25.79 2.28 -6.48
C LEU A 232 27.20 1.69 -6.68
N PRO A 233 28.22 2.22 -5.97
CA PRO A 233 29.52 1.57 -5.89
C PRO A 233 29.41 0.10 -5.41
N PRO A 234 30.30 -0.81 -5.85
CA PRO A 234 30.21 -2.25 -5.55
C PRO A 234 30.03 -2.63 -4.07
N ASP A 235 30.56 -1.82 -3.14
CA ASP A 235 30.49 -2.06 -1.69
C ASP A 235 29.40 -1.24 -0.96
N ALA A 236 28.69 -0.38 -1.68
CA ALA A 236 27.69 0.52 -1.08
C ALA A 236 26.40 -0.21 -0.72
N LEU A 237 25.95 -1.14 -1.56
CA LEU A 237 24.75 -1.96 -1.33
C LEU A 237 25.09 -3.18 -0.46
N LYS A 238 24.48 -3.28 0.71
CA LYS A 238 24.68 -4.37 1.68
C LYS A 238 23.38 -5.13 1.87
N LEU A 239 23.19 -6.18 1.08
CA LEU A 239 22.06 -7.11 1.18
C LEU A 239 22.31 -8.14 2.28
N ALA A 240 21.25 -8.78 2.78
CA ALA A 240 21.30 -9.75 3.87
C ALA A 240 22.08 -9.25 5.10
N THR A 241 22.08 -7.93 5.31
CA THR A 241 22.90 -7.24 6.30
C THR A 241 21.98 -6.42 7.22
N ARG A 242 21.31 -7.13 8.14
CA ARG A 242 20.47 -6.47 9.14
C ARG A 242 21.33 -5.61 10.06
N VAL A 243 20.96 -4.33 10.19
CA VAL A 243 21.52 -3.43 11.20
C VAL A 243 20.91 -3.76 12.55
N SER A 244 21.76 -3.97 13.55
CA SER A 244 21.34 -4.33 14.91
C SER A 244 21.35 -3.13 15.86
N SER A 245 22.28 -2.19 15.70
CA SER A 245 22.31 -0.95 16.47
C SER A 245 22.94 0.20 15.71
N VAL A 246 22.55 1.41 16.09
CA VAL A 246 23.25 2.65 15.77
C VAL A 246 23.71 3.22 17.12
N ALA A 247 24.83 3.92 17.22
CA ALA A 247 25.23 4.57 18.47
C ALA A 247 26.08 5.82 18.19
N PRO A 248 25.99 6.87 19.02
CA PRO A 248 26.85 8.03 18.90
C PRO A 248 28.31 7.63 19.14
N THR A 249 29.21 8.25 18.38
CA THR A 249 30.65 8.13 18.53
C THR A 249 31.33 9.44 18.20
N ILE A 250 32.63 9.53 18.43
CA ILE A 250 33.45 10.68 18.04
C ILE A 250 34.46 10.20 17.02
N LYS A 251 34.48 10.86 15.86
CA LYS A 251 35.46 10.64 14.80
C LYS A 251 36.10 11.96 14.43
N ASP A 252 37.44 12.02 14.48
CA ASP A 252 38.22 13.22 14.15
C ASP A 252 37.74 14.49 14.90
N GLY A 253 37.38 14.34 16.18
CA GLY A 253 36.88 15.42 17.02
C GLY A 253 35.46 15.89 16.71
N LYS A 254 34.73 15.21 15.82
CA LYS A 254 33.34 15.52 15.45
C LYS A 254 32.40 14.40 15.88
N GLN A 255 31.14 14.75 16.15
CA GLN A 255 30.09 13.76 16.37
C GLN A 255 29.88 12.93 15.10
N ALA A 256 29.76 11.63 15.30
CA ALA A 256 29.51 10.65 14.26
C ALA A 256 28.62 9.53 14.83
N LEU A 257 28.24 8.58 13.98
CA LEU A 257 27.38 7.46 14.33
C LEU A 257 28.05 6.15 13.92
N THR A 258 28.16 5.20 14.85
CA THR A 258 28.57 3.83 14.58
C THR A 258 27.34 3.00 14.27
N VAL A 259 27.28 2.43 13.07
CA VAL A 259 26.26 1.45 12.66
C VAL A 259 26.85 0.06 12.83
N THR A 260 26.18 -0.81 13.59
CA THR A 260 26.60 -2.18 13.86
C THR A 260 25.59 -3.17 13.30
N THR A 261 26.05 -4.14 12.53
CA THR A 261 25.23 -5.19 11.92
C THR A 261 24.98 -6.35 12.89
N GLU A 262 24.06 -7.25 12.59
CA GLU A 262 23.86 -8.48 13.38
C GLU A 262 25.09 -9.39 13.36
N SER A 263 25.89 -9.35 12.28
CA SER A 263 27.15 -10.10 12.18
C SER A 263 28.28 -9.55 13.07
N GLY A 264 28.06 -8.43 13.75
CA GLY A 264 29.07 -7.75 14.57
C GLY A 264 29.98 -6.79 13.81
N VAL A 265 29.85 -6.67 12.48
CA VAL A 265 30.57 -5.66 11.71
C VAL A 265 30.05 -4.27 12.04
N SER A 266 30.95 -3.35 12.41
CA SER A 266 30.65 -1.95 12.72
C SER A 266 31.33 -1.00 11.74
N LYS A 267 30.64 0.09 11.38
CA LYS A 267 31.16 1.13 10.48
C LYS A 267 30.68 2.51 10.91
N VAL A 268 31.54 3.52 10.78
CA VAL A 268 31.25 4.89 11.24
C VAL A 268 30.76 5.77 10.09
N TYR A 269 29.74 6.57 10.37
CA TYR A 269 29.03 7.46 9.47
C TYR A 269 28.87 8.86 10.06
N ASP A 270 28.78 9.87 9.20
CA ASP A 270 28.45 11.23 9.64
C ASP A 270 26.94 11.36 9.92
N HIS A 271 26.11 10.69 9.11
CA HIS A 271 24.65 10.67 9.26
C HIS A 271 24.07 9.29 9.01
N VAL A 272 22.91 9.02 9.62
CA VAL A 272 22.12 7.81 9.40
C VAL A 272 20.69 8.20 9.07
N ILE A 273 20.14 7.61 8.01
CA ILE A 273 18.73 7.73 7.63
C ILE A 273 18.04 6.41 7.99
N MET A 274 17.08 6.49 8.91
CA MET A 274 16.22 5.38 9.28
C MET A 274 15.09 5.26 8.24
N ALA A 275 15.20 4.31 7.32
CA ALA A 275 14.24 4.04 6.26
C ALA A 275 13.52 2.68 6.44
N CYS A 276 13.48 2.18 7.67
CA CYS A 276 12.76 0.98 8.07
C CYS A 276 11.53 1.31 8.93
N GLN A 277 10.73 0.29 9.28
CA GLN A 277 9.51 0.46 10.07
C GLN A 277 9.81 1.04 11.47
N SER A 278 8.83 1.69 12.10
CA SER A 278 9.04 2.45 13.33
C SER A 278 9.56 1.59 14.49
N TYR A 279 9.03 0.37 14.66
CA TYR A 279 9.50 -0.56 15.69
C TYR A 279 10.95 -0.99 15.42
N ALA A 280 11.31 -1.27 14.16
CA ALA A 280 12.68 -1.65 13.82
C ALA A 280 13.65 -0.49 14.08
N SER A 281 13.24 0.73 13.74
CA SER A 281 14.01 1.94 14.06
C SER A 281 14.19 2.10 15.57
N ARG A 282 13.11 1.99 16.34
CA ARG A 282 13.12 2.07 17.80
C ARG A 282 14.08 1.04 18.40
N ASP A 283 13.99 -0.21 17.97
CA ASP A 283 14.78 -1.30 18.54
C ASP A 283 16.28 -1.14 18.23
N ILE A 284 16.62 -0.67 17.02
CA ILE A 284 18.00 -0.31 16.62
C ILE A 284 18.56 0.82 17.50
N LEU A 285 17.79 1.90 17.69
CA LEU A 285 18.20 3.05 18.50
C LEU A 285 18.31 2.69 20.00
N LYS A 286 17.37 1.87 20.49
CA LYS A 286 17.33 1.39 21.87
C LYS A 286 18.52 0.49 22.19
N LYS A 287 18.83 -0.48 21.31
CA LYS A 287 20.02 -1.32 21.44
C LYS A 287 21.31 -0.51 21.35
N GLY A 288 21.26 0.61 20.64
CA GLY A 288 22.30 1.63 20.59
C GLY A 288 22.54 2.43 21.86
N GLY A 289 21.62 2.38 22.83
CA GLY A 289 21.71 3.12 24.09
C GLY A 289 21.54 4.64 23.95
N PHE A 290 20.99 5.13 22.83
CA PHE A 290 20.91 6.57 22.55
C PHE A 290 19.52 7.06 22.11
N ILE A 291 18.50 6.21 22.20
CA ILE A 291 17.12 6.64 21.98
C ILE A 291 16.68 7.60 23.09
N THR A 292 16.12 8.75 22.71
CA THR A 292 15.52 9.68 23.66
C THR A 292 14.12 9.22 24.08
N PRO A 293 13.60 9.65 25.25
CA PRO A 293 12.24 9.32 25.67
C PRO A 293 11.17 9.75 24.65
N GLU A 294 11.40 10.88 23.97
CA GLU A 294 10.48 11.40 22.96
C GLU A 294 10.51 10.55 21.68
N GLU A 295 11.69 10.11 21.22
CA GLU A 295 11.81 9.20 20.09
C GLU A 295 11.18 7.83 20.41
N GLU A 296 11.38 7.29 21.62
CA GLU A 296 10.77 6.02 22.02
C GLU A 296 9.24 6.13 22.04
N ARG A 297 8.70 7.25 22.55
CA ARG A 297 7.26 7.54 22.55
C ARG A 297 6.69 7.65 21.13
N ILE A 298 7.36 8.40 20.25
CA ILE A 298 6.90 8.58 18.86
C ILE A 298 6.96 7.25 18.09
N LEU A 299 8.11 6.57 18.10
CA LEU A 299 8.31 5.35 17.33
C LEU A 299 7.49 4.17 17.85
N GLY A 300 7.18 4.16 19.15
CA GLY A 300 6.32 3.18 19.80
C GLY A 300 4.82 3.40 19.60
N GLY A 301 4.39 4.54 19.06
CA GLY A 301 2.98 4.89 18.89
C GLY A 301 2.28 4.27 17.68
N PHE A 302 2.98 3.44 16.89
CA PHE A 302 2.44 2.85 15.66
C PHE A 302 1.98 1.40 15.86
N SER A 303 0.78 1.10 15.40
CA SER A 303 0.25 -0.26 15.28
C SER A 303 0.49 -0.82 13.87
N TRP A 304 0.63 -2.14 13.77
CA TRP A 304 0.93 -2.83 12.52
C TRP A 304 0.00 -4.02 12.34
N THR A 305 -0.41 -4.27 11.10
CA THR A 305 -1.18 -5.46 10.72
C THR A 305 -0.28 -6.43 9.96
N LYS A 306 -0.49 -7.73 10.18
CA LYS A 306 0.19 -8.78 9.43
C LYS A 306 -0.68 -9.19 8.25
N ASN A 307 -0.16 -9.00 7.04
CA ASN A 307 -0.83 -9.39 5.80
C ASN A 307 -0.05 -10.53 5.13
N GLU A 308 -0.78 -11.51 4.60
CA GLU A 308 -0.22 -12.63 3.85
C GLU A 308 -0.65 -12.51 2.39
N ALA A 309 0.33 -12.48 1.49
CA ALA A 309 0.11 -12.48 0.05
C ALA A 309 0.36 -13.88 -0.50
N VAL A 310 -0.66 -14.48 -1.12
CA VAL A 310 -0.57 -15.83 -1.72
C VAL A 310 -0.70 -15.71 -3.23
N LEU A 311 0.32 -16.15 -3.96
CA LEU A 311 0.25 -16.27 -5.41
C LEU A 311 -0.27 -17.65 -5.81
N HIS A 312 -1.34 -17.70 -6.62
CA HIS A 312 -1.96 -18.94 -7.09
C HIS A 312 -2.47 -18.81 -8.53
N ALA A 313 -2.81 -19.95 -9.15
CA ALA A 313 -3.57 -20.04 -10.40
C ALA A 313 -4.92 -20.76 -10.22
N ASP A 314 -5.35 -20.95 -8.97
CA ASP A 314 -6.66 -21.53 -8.68
C ASP A 314 -7.80 -20.56 -9.04
N GLU A 315 -8.59 -20.91 -10.06
CA GLU A 315 -9.78 -20.15 -10.48
C GLU A 315 -10.91 -20.22 -9.44
N SER A 316 -10.88 -21.15 -8.48
CA SER A 316 -11.87 -21.23 -7.40
C SER A 316 -11.84 -20.01 -6.47
N CYS A 317 -10.71 -19.28 -6.48
CA CYS A 317 -10.50 -18.02 -5.78
C CYS A 317 -10.94 -16.79 -6.60
N MET A 318 -11.73 -16.98 -7.66
CA MET A 318 -12.35 -15.91 -8.46
C MET A 318 -13.87 -15.86 -8.24
N PRO A 319 -14.56 -14.74 -8.55
CA PRO A 319 -16.03 -14.68 -8.49
C PRO A 319 -16.67 -15.81 -9.29
N ARG A 320 -17.81 -16.34 -8.83
CA ARG A 320 -18.48 -17.45 -9.52
C ARG A 320 -18.96 -17.04 -10.90
N ASN A 321 -19.46 -15.81 -11.02
CA ASN A 321 -19.83 -15.24 -12.30
C ASN A 321 -18.61 -14.63 -13.00
N ARG A 322 -18.24 -15.20 -14.15
CA ARG A 322 -17.13 -14.69 -14.98
C ARG A 322 -17.32 -13.25 -15.46
N VAL A 323 -18.56 -12.75 -15.54
CA VAL A 323 -18.85 -11.34 -15.86
C VAL A 323 -18.39 -10.39 -14.74
N ALA A 324 -18.33 -10.87 -13.49
CA ALA A 324 -17.88 -10.09 -12.35
C ALA A 324 -16.35 -10.11 -12.17
N TRP A 325 -15.61 -10.88 -12.98
CA TRP A 325 -14.15 -10.97 -12.86
C TRP A 325 -13.51 -9.60 -13.09
N SER A 326 -12.69 -9.23 -12.12
CA SER A 326 -12.07 -7.93 -12.01
C SER A 326 -10.58 -8.09 -11.73
N ALA A 327 -9.78 -7.06 -12.02
CA ALA A 327 -8.42 -6.93 -11.57
C ALA A 327 -8.31 -7.09 -10.05
N TRP A 328 -9.28 -6.61 -9.26
CA TRP A 328 -9.33 -6.81 -7.82
C TRP A 328 -10.71 -7.37 -7.43
N ASN A 329 -10.74 -8.51 -6.73
CA ASN A 329 -11.98 -9.21 -6.35
C ASN A 329 -12.02 -9.43 -4.85
N TYR A 330 -13.00 -8.83 -4.19
CA TYR A 330 -13.18 -8.94 -2.74
C TYR A 330 -14.13 -10.05 -2.37
N PHE A 331 -13.66 -10.93 -1.50
CA PHE A 331 -14.47 -12.03 -0.97
C PHE A 331 -14.87 -11.71 0.47
N THR A 332 -16.17 -11.82 0.73
CA THR A 332 -16.70 -11.79 2.10
C THR A 332 -17.69 -12.92 2.32
N ARG A 333 -17.74 -13.42 3.56
CA ARG A 333 -18.68 -14.44 4.01
C ARG A 333 -19.38 -13.92 5.25
N ASN A 334 -20.69 -14.11 5.33
CA ASN A 334 -21.45 -13.86 6.54
C ASN A 334 -21.03 -14.91 7.57
N GLY A 335 -20.26 -14.50 8.59
CA GLY A 335 -20.11 -15.25 9.83
C GLY A 335 -21.20 -14.88 10.84
N PRO A 336 -21.39 -15.65 11.92
CA PRO A 336 -22.05 -15.11 13.10
C PRO A 336 -21.34 -13.82 13.51
N ALA A 337 -22.09 -12.80 13.95
CA ALA A 337 -21.54 -11.52 14.38
C ALA A 337 -20.35 -11.75 15.33
N GLY A 338 -19.15 -11.36 14.90
CA GLY A 338 -17.90 -11.51 15.66
C GLY A 338 -17.05 -12.75 15.39
N MET A 339 -17.38 -13.62 14.42
CA MET A 339 -16.65 -14.90 14.24
C MET A 339 -15.95 -15.14 12.90
N ASN A 340 -15.97 -14.22 11.93
CA ASN A 340 -15.19 -14.37 10.68
C ASN A 340 -14.80 -13.04 10.00
N ASP A 341 -14.62 -11.98 10.78
CA ASP A 341 -14.43 -10.63 10.24
C ASP A 341 -12.96 -10.27 9.92
N ASP A 342 -12.00 -11.14 10.24
CA ASP A 342 -10.56 -10.80 10.21
C ASP A 342 -9.80 -11.23 8.95
N LYS A 343 -10.44 -11.96 8.02
CA LYS A 343 -9.77 -12.44 6.81
C LYS A 343 -10.43 -11.89 5.56
N VAL A 344 -9.81 -10.84 5.04
CA VAL A 344 -10.11 -10.30 3.71
C VAL A 344 -9.26 -11.03 2.70
N THR A 345 -9.89 -11.58 1.67
CA THR A 345 -9.18 -12.07 0.47
C THR A 345 -9.47 -11.12 -0.66
N VAL A 346 -8.40 -10.54 -1.22
CA VAL A 346 -8.44 -9.80 -2.48
C VAL A 346 -7.66 -10.60 -3.50
N THR A 347 -8.34 -11.09 -4.52
CA THR A 347 -7.68 -11.76 -5.64
C THR A 347 -7.36 -10.73 -6.71
N CYS A 348 -6.08 -10.60 -7.04
CA CYS A 348 -5.62 -9.72 -8.11
C CYS A 348 -5.41 -10.50 -9.42
N ASN A 349 -6.03 -10.06 -10.51
CA ASN A 349 -5.83 -10.63 -11.84
C ASN A 349 -4.80 -9.81 -12.61
N ALA A 350 -3.72 -10.45 -13.06
CA ALA A 350 -2.57 -9.83 -13.72
C ALA A 350 -2.57 -10.03 -15.23
#